data_AF-A0A933BDC8-F1
#
_entry.id   AF-A0A933BDC8-F1
#
_cell.length_a   1.000
_cell.length_b   1.000
_cell.length_c   1.000
_cell.angle_alpha   90.00
_cell.angle_beta   90.00
_cell.angle_gamma   90.00
#
_symmetry.space_group_name_H-M   'P 1'
#
loop_
_entity.id
_entity.type
_entity.pdbx_description
1 polymer ?
#
loop_
_entity_poly.entity_id
_entity_poly.type
_entity_poly.pdbx_seq_one_letter_code
_entity_poly.pdbx_strand_id
1 'polypeptide(L)'
;KAKKAKVEDASNATRAGVEEGMIAGGGVALLRASESLEKWKGDNEDETTGGQIVRRALQAPVRQIAENSGFEGSVVVQKVLASSNGTGLNAMTGDYVDLFKAGVVDPLKVTRTALENAVSIVGTILTTDCLVADIPEKKEAAPAPHGHGGDMY
;
A
#
# COMPACT_ATOMS: atom_id res chain seq x y z
N LYS A 1 -21.47 12.99 3.26
CA LYS A 1 -20.12 13.07 2.62
C LYS A 1 -19.54 11.69 2.31
N ALA A 2 -19.39 10.79 3.28
CA ALA A 2 -18.82 9.44 3.07
C ALA A 2 -19.56 8.57 2.02
N LYS A 3 -20.90 8.59 1.99
CA LYS A 3 -21.68 7.82 1.00
C LYS A 3 -21.43 8.27 -0.45
N LYS A 4 -21.21 9.58 -0.66
CA LYS A 4 -20.93 10.15 -2.00
C LYS A 4 -19.55 9.71 -2.49
N ALA A 5 -18.53 9.81 -1.62
CA ALA A 5 -17.17 9.37 -1.94
C ALA A 5 -17.12 7.88 -2.33
N LYS A 6 -17.84 7.00 -1.62
CA LYS A 6 -17.93 5.58 -1.97
C LYS A 6 -18.52 5.32 -3.36
N VAL A 7 -19.50 6.12 -3.79
CA VAL A 7 -20.12 6.00 -5.11
C VAL A 7 -19.16 6.48 -6.20
N GLU A 8 -18.44 7.57 -5.94
CA GLU A 8 -17.41 8.09 -6.85
C GLU A 8 -16.26 7.08 -7.02
N ASP A 9 -15.77 6.50 -5.92
CA ASP A 9 -14.73 5.46 -5.95
C ASP A 9 -15.18 4.22 -6.71
N ALA A 10 -16.40 3.73 -6.47
CA ALA A 10 -16.95 2.57 -7.18
C ALA A 10 -17.12 2.83 -8.69
N SER A 11 -17.55 4.04 -9.07
CA SER A 11 -17.67 4.46 -10.47
C SER A 11 -16.30 4.48 -11.15
N ASN A 12 -15.29 5.08 -10.50
CA ASN A 12 -13.93 5.16 -11.01
C ASN A 12 -13.28 3.77 -11.14
N ALA A 13 -13.47 2.90 -10.14
CA ALA A 13 -12.96 1.53 -10.17
C ALA A 13 -13.57 0.71 -11.32
N THR A 14 -14.89 0.84 -11.52
CA THR A 14 -15.58 0.16 -12.62
C THR A 14 -15.07 0.64 -13.97
N ARG A 15 -14.89 1.95 -14.14
CA ARG A 15 -14.33 2.54 -15.37
C ARG A 15 -12.92 2.02 -15.64
N ALA A 16 -12.06 2.03 -14.63
CA ALA A 16 -10.69 1.53 -14.74
C ALA A 16 -10.65 0.03 -15.07
N GLY A 17 -11.59 -0.76 -14.54
CA GLY A 17 -11.70 -2.18 -14.83
C GLY A 17 -12.20 -2.47 -16.24
N VAL A 18 -13.03 -1.60 -16.83
CA VAL A 18 -13.44 -1.70 -18.24
C VAL A 18 -12.26 -1.40 -19.18
N GLU A 19 -11.37 -0.49 -18.80
CA GLU A 19 -10.24 -0.05 -19.63
C GLU A 19 -9.11 -1.09 -19.70
N GLU A 20 -8.66 -1.62 -18.55
CA GLU A 20 -7.49 -2.51 -18.48
C GLU A 20 -7.80 -3.91 -17.91
N GLY A 21 -9.06 -4.19 -17.57
CA GLY A 21 -9.47 -5.46 -16.99
C GLY A 21 -9.36 -5.51 -15.46
N MET A 22 -9.76 -6.66 -14.92
CA MET A 22 -9.77 -6.96 -13.48
C MET A 22 -8.75 -8.05 -13.16
N ILE A 23 -8.16 -7.98 -11.96
CA ILE A 23 -7.24 -8.98 -11.43
C ILE A 23 -7.68 -9.43 -10.03
N ALA A 24 -7.11 -10.52 -9.53
CA ALA A 24 -7.33 -10.95 -8.15
C ALA A 24 -6.82 -9.86 -7.18
N GLY A 25 -7.71 -9.39 -6.31
CA GLY A 25 -7.42 -8.28 -5.41
C GLY A 25 -6.64 -8.70 -4.17
N GLY A 26 -6.79 -7.93 -3.09
CA GLY A 26 -6.20 -8.24 -1.78
C GLY A 26 -4.67 -8.25 -1.78
N GLY A 27 -4.05 -7.59 -2.76
CA GLY A 27 -2.60 -7.59 -2.97
C GLY A 27 -2.03 -8.86 -3.61
N VAL A 28 -2.85 -9.88 -3.88
CA VAL A 28 -2.37 -11.18 -4.41
C VAL A 28 -1.71 -11.01 -5.76
N ALA A 29 -2.27 -10.17 -6.65
CA ALA A 29 -1.66 -9.95 -7.96
C ALA A 29 -0.23 -9.37 -7.87
N LEU A 30 0.02 -8.43 -6.94
CA LEU A 30 1.35 -7.88 -6.70
C LEU A 30 2.30 -8.93 -6.13
N LEU A 31 1.82 -9.75 -5.19
CA LEU A 31 2.59 -10.85 -4.63
C LEU A 31 2.99 -11.87 -5.71
N ARG A 32 2.09 -12.21 -6.63
CA ARG A 32 2.40 -13.08 -7.79
C ARG A 32 3.36 -12.43 -8.77
N ALA A 33 3.21 -11.14 -9.04
CA ALA A 33 4.15 -10.39 -9.87
C ALA A 33 5.58 -10.42 -9.27
N SER A 34 5.71 -10.44 -7.93
CA SER A 34 7.02 -10.51 -7.26
C SER A 34 7.82 -11.78 -7.57
N GLU A 35 7.17 -12.89 -7.96
CA GLU A 35 7.85 -14.15 -8.33
C GLU A 35 8.72 -13.98 -9.58
N SER A 36 8.35 -13.07 -10.48
CA SER A 36 9.16 -12.74 -11.67
C SER A 36 10.52 -12.12 -11.31
N LEU A 37 10.63 -11.51 -10.13
CA LEU A 37 11.86 -10.87 -9.63
C LEU A 37 12.76 -11.83 -8.83
N GLU A 38 12.32 -13.07 -8.56
CA GLU A 38 13.12 -14.01 -7.77
C GLU A 38 14.43 -14.39 -8.48
N LYS A 39 14.36 -14.60 -9.79
CA LYS A 39 15.51 -14.99 -10.62
C LYS A 39 16.04 -13.84 -11.48
N TRP A 40 15.48 -12.65 -11.30
CA TRP A 40 15.89 -11.48 -12.05
C TRP A 40 17.28 -11.00 -11.58
N LYS A 41 18.12 -10.63 -12.54
CA LYS A 41 19.44 -10.06 -12.32
C LYS A 41 19.55 -8.80 -13.17
N GLY A 42 20.04 -7.73 -12.56
CA GLY A 42 20.37 -6.50 -13.27
C GLY A 42 21.75 -6.57 -13.91
N ASP A 43 22.17 -5.46 -14.51
CA ASP A 43 23.48 -5.35 -15.15
C ASP A 43 24.63 -5.36 -14.13
N ASN A 44 24.33 -5.02 -12.87
CA ASN A 44 25.26 -5.03 -11.75
C ASN A 44 24.58 -5.50 -10.44
N GLU A 45 25.37 -5.59 -9.35
CA GLU A 45 24.91 -6.03 -8.04
C GLU A 45 23.91 -5.05 -7.39
N ASP A 46 24.07 -3.74 -7.62
CA ASP A 46 23.19 -2.70 -7.08
C ASP A 46 21.80 -2.78 -7.71
N GLU A 47 21.73 -2.95 -9.03
CA GLU A 47 20.48 -3.17 -9.74
C GLU A 47 19.80 -4.44 -9.25
N THR A 48 20.54 -5.54 -9.12
CA THR A 48 20.03 -6.82 -8.59
C THR A 48 19.45 -6.63 -7.19
N THR A 49 20.14 -5.86 -6.34
CA THR A 49 19.66 -5.50 -5.00
C THR A 49 18.37 -4.68 -5.07
N GLY A 50 18.29 -3.70 -5.98
CA GLY A 50 17.08 -2.93 -6.25
C GLY A 50 15.89 -3.81 -6.63
N GLY A 51 16.09 -4.80 -7.49
CA GLY A 51 15.07 -5.79 -7.83
C GLY A 51 14.58 -6.59 -6.62
N GLN A 52 15.48 -6.99 -5.72
CA GLN A 52 15.09 -7.68 -4.48
C GLN A 52 14.34 -6.76 -3.50
N ILE A 53 14.64 -5.45 -3.47
CA ILE A 53 13.88 -4.46 -2.70
C ILE A 53 12.43 -4.38 -3.22
N VAL A 54 12.26 -4.26 -4.54
CA VAL A 54 10.92 -4.25 -5.16
C VAL A 54 10.18 -5.56 -4.88
N ARG A 55 10.83 -6.72 -5.04
CA ARG A 55 10.25 -8.03 -4.72
C ARG A 55 9.71 -8.08 -3.30
N ARG A 56 10.45 -7.56 -2.32
CA ARG A 56 10.01 -7.48 -0.92
C ARG A 56 8.85 -6.51 -0.74
N ALA A 57 8.90 -5.33 -1.36
CA ALA A 57 7.88 -4.30 -1.25
C ALA A 57 6.51 -4.76 -1.79
N LEU A 58 6.50 -5.55 -2.88
CA LEU A 58 5.28 -6.09 -3.48
C LEU A 58 4.48 -7.01 -2.54
N GLN A 59 5.10 -7.53 -1.48
CA GLN A 59 4.42 -8.35 -0.46
C GLN A 59 3.69 -7.51 0.60
N ALA A 60 4.04 -6.23 0.71
CA ALA A 60 3.52 -5.34 1.75
C ALA A 60 1.99 -5.17 1.71
N PRO A 61 1.32 -5.05 0.55
CA PRO A 61 -0.13 -4.91 0.51
C PRO A 61 -0.88 -6.12 1.09
N VAL A 62 -0.50 -7.34 0.73
CA VAL A 62 -1.09 -8.57 1.29
C VAL A 62 -0.89 -8.62 2.81
N ARG A 63 0.34 -8.34 3.26
CA ARG A 63 0.70 -8.34 4.68
C ARG A 63 -0.12 -7.32 5.46
N GLN A 64 -0.22 -6.09 4.97
CA GLN A 64 -0.95 -5.02 5.64
C GLN A 64 -2.46 -5.34 5.73
N ILE A 65 -3.05 -5.89 4.66
CA ILE A 65 -4.46 -6.29 4.66
C ILE A 65 -4.70 -7.40 5.67
N ALA A 66 -3.82 -8.40 5.72
CA ALA A 66 -3.89 -9.50 6.68
C ALA A 66 -3.80 -9.00 8.13
N GLU A 67 -2.80 -8.17 8.44
CA GLU A 67 -2.57 -7.60 9.77
C GLU A 67 -3.75 -6.75 10.24
N ASN A 68 -4.28 -5.89 9.35
CA ASN A 68 -5.48 -5.10 9.63
C ASN A 68 -6.72 -5.97 9.90
N SER A 69 -6.70 -7.23 9.45
CA SER A 69 -7.79 -8.19 9.60
C SER A 69 -7.52 -9.20 10.73
N GLY A 70 -6.47 -8.99 11.54
CA GLY A 70 -6.14 -9.82 12.69
C GLY A 70 -5.37 -11.11 12.38
N PHE A 71 -4.85 -11.25 11.15
CA PHE A 71 -4.02 -12.39 10.74
C PHE A 71 -2.54 -12.03 10.72
N GLU A 72 -1.66 -13.01 10.96
CA GLU A 72 -0.21 -12.79 10.88
C GLU A 72 0.23 -12.74 9.41
N GLY A 73 0.64 -11.55 8.95
CA GLY A 73 0.81 -11.30 7.54
C GLY A 73 1.96 -12.07 6.88
N SER A 74 3.00 -12.50 7.62
CA SER A 74 4.07 -13.33 7.05
C SER A 74 3.58 -14.73 6.72
N VAL A 75 2.82 -15.36 7.62
CA VAL A 75 2.15 -16.66 7.39
C VAL A 75 1.17 -16.56 6.24
N VAL A 76 0.39 -15.47 6.14
CA VAL A 76 -0.54 -15.28 5.02
C VAL A 76 0.21 -15.21 3.69
N VAL A 77 1.26 -14.39 3.59
CA VAL A 77 2.08 -14.28 2.38
C VAL A 77 2.65 -15.64 1.96
N GLN A 78 3.24 -16.39 2.90
CA GLN A 78 3.78 -17.72 2.61
C GLN A 78 2.71 -18.71 2.12
N LYS A 79 1.56 -18.72 2.79
CA LYS A 79 0.45 -19.62 2.40
C LYS A 79 -0.13 -19.26 1.05
N VAL A 80 -0.24 -17.97 0.72
CA VAL A 80 -0.66 -17.52 -0.61
C VAL A 80 0.35 -17.95 -1.66
N LEU A 81 1.65 -17.71 -1.46
CA LEU A 81 2.70 -18.13 -2.41
C LEU A 81 2.66 -19.64 -2.70
N ALA A 82 2.42 -20.47 -1.68
CA ALA A 82 2.31 -21.92 -1.80
C ALA A 82 1.00 -22.42 -2.45
N SER A 83 0.02 -21.54 -2.67
CA SER A 83 -1.29 -21.87 -3.25
C SER A 83 -1.30 -21.69 -4.77
N SER A 84 -2.40 -22.04 -5.44
CA SER A 84 -2.60 -21.76 -6.87
C SER A 84 -2.68 -20.27 -7.19
N ASN A 85 -2.41 -19.92 -8.46
CA ASN A 85 -2.59 -18.56 -8.97
C ASN A 85 -4.03 -18.07 -8.73
N GLY A 86 -4.18 -16.86 -8.20
CA GLY A 86 -5.48 -16.27 -7.86
C GLY A 86 -6.06 -16.66 -6.49
N THR A 87 -5.51 -17.67 -5.82
CA THR A 87 -5.89 -17.99 -4.43
C THR A 87 -5.28 -16.98 -3.47
N GLY A 88 -6.10 -16.45 -2.57
CA GLY A 88 -5.70 -15.47 -1.57
C GLY A 88 -6.52 -15.55 -0.30
N LEU A 89 -6.10 -14.82 0.73
CA LEU A 89 -6.90 -14.63 1.94
C LEU A 89 -8.06 -13.68 1.63
N ASN A 90 -9.30 -14.17 1.75
CA ASN A 90 -10.45 -13.30 1.87
C ASN A 90 -10.47 -12.72 3.28
N ALA A 91 -9.97 -11.51 3.43
CA ALA A 91 -9.84 -10.81 4.71
C ALA A 91 -11.18 -10.63 5.46
N MET A 92 -12.33 -10.68 4.76
CA MET A 92 -13.64 -10.56 5.39
C MET A 92 -14.11 -11.86 6.05
N THR A 93 -13.73 -13.02 5.52
CA THR A 93 -14.17 -14.33 6.03
C THR A 93 -13.07 -15.12 6.73
N GLY A 94 -11.80 -14.83 6.42
CA GLY A 94 -10.63 -15.57 6.89
C GLY A 94 -10.25 -16.77 6.01
N ASP A 95 -11.00 -17.04 4.93
CA ASP A 95 -10.78 -18.21 4.10
C ASP A 95 -9.76 -17.97 2.99
N TYR A 96 -9.09 -19.04 2.57
CA TYR A 96 -8.20 -19.03 1.41
C TYR A 96 -8.96 -19.53 0.19
N VAL A 97 -9.32 -18.61 -0.70
CA VAL A 97 -10.19 -18.88 -1.84
C VAL A 97 -9.64 -18.23 -3.09
N ASP A 98 -10.14 -18.67 -4.25
CA ASP A 98 -9.97 -17.95 -5.51
C ASP A 98 -10.64 -16.57 -5.37
N LEU A 99 -9.84 -15.52 -5.21
CA LEU A 99 -10.34 -14.18 -4.90
C LEU A 99 -11.15 -13.60 -6.05
N PHE A 100 -10.80 -13.94 -7.29
CA PHE A 100 -11.52 -13.48 -8.45
C PHE A 100 -12.94 -14.06 -8.48
N LYS A 101 -13.07 -15.37 -8.23
CA LYS A 101 -14.39 -16.03 -8.11
C LYS A 101 -15.17 -15.58 -6.88
N ALA A 102 -14.49 -15.23 -5.80
CA ALA A 102 -15.11 -14.68 -4.59
C ALA A 102 -15.55 -13.21 -4.74
N GLY A 103 -15.27 -12.56 -5.89
CA GLY A 103 -15.62 -11.17 -6.16
C GLY A 103 -14.70 -10.14 -5.49
N VAL A 104 -13.57 -10.60 -4.92
CA VAL A 104 -12.50 -9.75 -4.38
C VAL A 104 -11.53 -9.45 -5.52
N VAL A 105 -11.89 -8.43 -6.31
CA VAL A 105 -11.16 -8.03 -7.52
C VAL A 105 -10.70 -6.59 -7.42
N ASP A 106 -9.53 -6.32 -8.00
CA ASP A 106 -8.99 -4.97 -8.15
C ASP A 106 -8.87 -4.65 -9.65
N PRO A 107 -9.13 -3.40 -10.09
CA PRO A 107 -8.82 -2.98 -11.45
C PRO A 107 -7.32 -3.04 -11.72
N LEU A 108 -6.91 -3.61 -12.86
CA LEU A 108 -5.50 -3.71 -13.24
C LEU A 108 -4.82 -2.33 -13.27
N LYS A 109 -5.49 -1.37 -13.90
CA LYS A 109 -5.01 0.02 -14.01
C LYS A 109 -4.68 0.62 -12.66
N VAL A 110 -5.52 0.41 -11.65
CA VAL A 110 -5.32 0.97 -10.30
C VAL A 110 -4.10 0.35 -9.64
N THR A 111 -3.98 -0.99 -9.71
CA THR A 111 -2.84 -1.71 -9.15
C THR A 111 -1.52 -1.31 -9.81
N ARG A 112 -1.50 -1.23 -11.15
CA ARG A 112 -0.33 -0.80 -11.94
C ARG A 112 0.05 0.63 -11.63
N THR A 113 -0.89 1.56 -11.71
CA THR A 113 -0.64 2.99 -11.49
C THR A 113 -0.19 3.27 -10.06
N ALA A 114 -0.75 2.56 -9.07
CA ALA A 114 -0.31 2.67 -7.68
C ALA A 114 1.17 2.27 -7.51
N LEU A 115 1.59 1.17 -8.15
CA LEU A 115 2.99 0.74 -8.13
C LEU A 115 3.90 1.72 -8.87
N GLU A 116 3.53 2.15 -10.08
CA GLU A 116 4.29 3.11 -10.89
C GLU A 116 4.51 4.43 -10.14
N ASN A 117 3.47 4.96 -9.50
CA ASN A 117 3.56 6.18 -8.70
C ASN A 117 4.46 6.00 -7.47
N ALA A 118 4.35 4.86 -6.78
CA ALA A 118 5.21 4.56 -5.64
C ALA A 118 6.69 4.48 -6.05
N VAL A 119 6.99 3.79 -7.15
CA VAL A 119 8.35 3.69 -7.70
C VAL A 119 8.88 5.06 -8.14
N SER A 120 8.05 5.91 -8.75
CA SER A 120 8.43 7.26 -9.16
C SER A 120 8.88 8.14 -7.99
N ILE A 121 8.15 8.10 -6.87
CA ILE A 121 8.51 8.86 -5.66
C ILE A 121 9.78 8.29 -5.03
N VAL A 122 9.87 6.96 -4.91
CA VAL A 122 11.05 6.29 -4.32
C VAL A 122 12.31 6.57 -5.12
N GLY A 123 12.23 6.59 -6.45
CA GLY A 123 13.36 6.94 -7.31
C GLY A 123 13.95 8.30 -6.96
N THR A 124 13.08 9.31 -6.80
CA THR A 124 13.51 10.66 -6.38
C THR A 124 14.13 10.66 -4.97
N ILE A 125 13.50 9.97 -4.02
CA ILE A 125 13.95 9.93 -2.62
C ILE A 125 15.33 9.24 -2.49
N LEU A 126 15.53 8.11 -3.16
CA LEU A 126 16.78 7.34 -3.06
C LEU A 126 17.97 8.09 -3.65
N THR A 127 17.75 8.98 -4.62
CA THR A 127 18.80 9.81 -5.23
C THR A 127 18.95 11.17 -4.54
N THR A 128 18.21 11.45 -3.47
CA THR A 128 18.28 12.73 -2.76
C THR A 128 19.39 12.70 -1.71
N ASP A 129 20.50 13.41 -1.97
CA ASP A 129 21.62 13.53 -1.03
C ASP A 129 21.42 14.60 0.05
N CYS A 130 20.67 15.67 -0.24
CA CYS A 130 20.50 16.82 0.64
C CYS A 130 19.10 17.43 0.50
N LEU A 131 18.57 17.96 1.61
CA LEU A 131 17.29 18.67 1.67
C LEU A 131 17.51 20.01 2.37
N VAL A 132 17.05 21.09 1.74
CA VAL A 132 17.01 22.44 2.33
C VAL A 132 15.57 22.72 2.75
N ALA A 133 15.38 23.03 4.04
CA ALA A 133 14.06 23.31 4.62
C ALA A 133 14.07 24.63 5.40
N ASP A 134 12.89 25.25 5.49
CA ASP A 134 12.67 26.42 6.32
C ASP A 134 12.76 26.06 7.81
N ILE A 135 13.23 27.02 8.62
CA ILE A 135 13.29 26.87 10.07
C ILE A 135 11.85 26.88 10.61
N PRO A 136 11.43 25.90 11.43
CA PRO A 136 10.08 25.88 11.99
C PRO A 136 9.76 27.17 12.75
N GLU A 137 8.69 27.87 12.34
CA GLU A 137 8.23 29.05 13.05
C GLU A 137 7.76 28.67 14.46
N LYS A 138 8.22 29.42 15.47
CA LYS A 138 7.67 29.31 16.82
C LYS A 138 6.26 29.88 16.80
N LYS A 139 5.26 29.03 16.99
CA LYS A 139 3.89 29.49 17.28
C LYS A 139 3.96 30.33 18.56
N GLU A 140 3.63 31.62 18.45
CA GLU A 140 3.49 32.48 19.62
C GLU A 140 2.48 31.82 20.57
N ALA A 141 2.90 31.58 21.81
CA ALA A 141 1.98 31.11 22.84
C ALA A 141 0.92 32.20 22.99
N ALA A 142 -0.35 31.84 22.76
CA ALA A 142 -1.46 32.72 23.03
C ALA A 142 -1.30 33.28 24.46
N PRO A 143 -1.42 34.60 24.67
CA PRO A 143 -1.24 35.19 25.99
C PRO A 143 -2.17 34.49 26.98
N ALA A 144 -1.58 33.89 28.02
CA ALA A 144 -2.34 33.23 29.06
C ALA A 144 -3.29 34.25 29.71
N PRO A 145 -4.57 33.91 29.94
CA PRO A 145 -5.51 34.81 30.59
C PRO A 145 -4.96 35.19 31.97
N HIS A 146 -4.84 36.49 32.23
CA HIS A 146 -4.43 37.02 33.54
C HIS A 146 -5.42 36.55 34.62
N GLY A 147 -5.01 35.54 35.37
CA GLY A 147 -5.71 35.10 36.57
C GLY A 147 -5.58 36.15 37.67
N HIS A 148 -6.72 36.61 38.17
CA HIS A 148 -6.85 37.50 39.32
C HIS A 148 -6.07 36.97 40.53
N GLY A 149 -5.02 37.70 40.93
CA GLY A 149 -4.41 37.54 42.23
C GLY A 149 -5.39 38.01 43.30
N GLY A 150 -5.82 37.08 44.14
CA GLY A 150 -6.55 37.39 45.36
C GLY A 150 -5.65 38.13 46.34
N ASP A 151 -6.08 39.30 46.76
CA ASP A 151 -5.52 39.95 47.94
C ASP A 151 -6.05 39.29 49.20
N MET A 152 -5.12 39.07 50.12
CA MET A 152 -5.29 38.52 51.45
C MET A 152 -5.74 39.59 52.44
N TYR A 153 -6.58 39.15 53.39
CA TYR A 153 -7.13 39.82 54.58
C TYR A 153 -8.35 40.72 54.40
#